data_AF-A4BN19-F1
#
_entry.id   AF-A4BN19-F1
#
_cell.length_a   1.000
_cell.length_b   1.000
_cell.length_c   1.000
_cell.angle_alpha   90.00
_cell.angle_beta   90.00
_cell.angle_gamma   90.00
#
_symmetry.space_group_name_H-M   'P 1'
#
loop_
_entity.id
_entity.type
_entity.pdbx_description
1 polymer ?
#
loop_
_entity_poly.entity_id
_entity_poly.type
_entity_poly.pdbx_seq_one_letter_code
_entity_poly.pdbx_strand_id
1 'polypeptide(L)'
;MDYLAAHPRAGDLMEGTGGVRKLRWRRGGRGKSGGVRVIYYFRSEAMPLYLLTLFGKHEQANLSKAERNELSKQVQVQVQVQVQVQVQVQVQVQVQVQVQVQVQVQVQVRAWIKR
;
A
#
# COMPACT_ATOMS: atom_id res chain seq x y z
N MET A 1 7.52 14.01 -3.46
CA MET A 1 6.94 12.82 -2.79
C MET A 1 7.82 11.58 -3.00
N ASP A 2 8.87 11.70 -3.81
CA ASP A 2 9.68 10.58 -4.33
C ASP A 2 10.61 9.98 -3.27
N TYR A 3 10.97 10.76 -2.25
CA TYR A 3 11.87 10.29 -1.20
C TYR A 3 11.32 9.09 -0.43
N LEU A 4 10.03 9.12 -0.03
CA LEU A 4 9.42 8.03 0.73
C LEU A 4 9.16 6.79 -0.13
N ALA A 5 8.86 6.99 -1.41
CA ALA A 5 8.73 5.89 -2.36
C ALA A 5 10.08 5.19 -2.60
N ALA A 6 11.18 5.95 -2.68
CA ALA A 6 12.53 5.41 -2.83
C ALA A 6 13.11 4.85 -1.52
N HIS A 7 12.70 5.38 -0.37
CA HIS A 7 13.22 4.98 0.95
C HIS A 7 12.07 4.62 1.92
N PRO A 8 11.30 3.56 1.63
CA PRO A 8 10.13 3.20 2.43
C PRO A 8 10.50 2.75 3.86
N ARG A 9 11.76 2.41 4.11
CA ARG A 9 12.27 2.04 5.45
C ARG A 9 12.81 3.22 6.27
N ALA A 10 12.78 4.45 5.75
CA ALA A 10 13.38 5.61 6.41
C ALA A 10 12.70 6.05 7.71
N GLY A 11 11.46 5.65 7.97
CA GLY A 11 10.74 5.92 9.21
C GLY A 11 10.98 4.86 10.29
N ASP A 12 10.95 5.31 11.55
CA ASP A 12 11.08 4.47 12.73
C ASP A 12 9.87 3.53 12.84
N LEU A 13 10.10 2.24 13.05
CA LEU A 13 9.01 1.27 13.26
C LEU A 13 8.31 1.55 14.58
N MET A 14 6.99 1.68 14.54
CA MET A 14 6.18 1.80 15.75
C MET A 14 5.82 0.41 16.27
N GLU A 15 6.53 -0.06 17.30
CA GLU A 15 6.26 -1.38 17.87
C GLU A 15 4.81 -1.53 18.34
N GLY A 16 4.25 -2.72 18.12
CA GLY A 16 2.85 -3.05 18.44
C GLY A 16 1.80 -2.55 17.46
N THR A 17 2.19 -1.98 16.30
CA THR A 17 1.26 -1.46 15.28
C THR A 17 1.17 -2.30 14.00
N GLY A 18 1.81 -3.47 13.98
CA GLY A 18 1.73 -4.40 12.83
C GLY A 18 2.45 -3.93 11.55
N GLY A 19 3.31 -2.91 11.61
CA GLY A 19 4.12 -2.46 10.46
C GLY A 19 4.03 -0.96 10.14
N VAL A 20 3.39 -0.17 11.01
CA VAL A 20 3.34 1.29 10.86
C VAL A 20 4.67 1.93 11.22
N ARG A 21 5.09 2.93 10.45
CA ARG A 21 6.35 3.66 10.59
C ARG A 21 6.09 5.15 10.78
N LYS A 22 6.98 5.80 11.53
CA LYS A 22 6.96 7.22 11.85
C LYS A 22 8.21 7.90 11.29
N LEU A 23 8.04 8.79 10.32
CA LEU A 23 9.13 9.61 9.77
C LEU A 23 9.02 11.04 10.28
N ARG A 24 10.13 11.57 10.81
CA ARG A 24 10.27 12.99 11.18
C ARG A 24 10.79 13.76 9.98
N TRP A 25 9.89 14.37 9.22
CA TRP A 25 10.26 15.12 8.02
C TRP A 25 10.51 16.59 8.35
N ARG A 26 11.64 17.12 7.91
CA ARG A 26 11.93 18.56 7.99
C ARG A 26 11.72 19.18 6.61
N ARG A 27 10.81 20.15 6.52
CA ARG A 27 10.67 20.97 5.32
C ARG A 27 11.79 22.02 5.30
N GLY A 28 12.66 21.97 4.29
CA GLY A 28 13.71 23.00 4.12
C GLY A 28 13.09 24.39 3.93
N GLY A 29 13.70 25.43 4.52
CA GLY A 29 13.35 26.84 4.28
C GLY A 29 12.34 27.52 5.21
N ARG A 30 11.76 26.84 6.22
CA ARG A 30 10.86 27.49 7.21
C ARG A 30 11.23 27.15 8.66
N GLY A 31 12.14 27.92 9.25
CA GLY A 31 12.34 28.07 10.72
C GLY A 31 12.24 26.80 11.60
N LYS A 32 12.00 26.98 12.91
CA LYS A 32 11.87 25.87 13.87
C LYS A 32 10.51 25.14 13.80
N SER A 33 9.57 25.61 12.95
CA SER A 33 8.15 25.23 12.91
C SER A 33 7.72 24.39 11.70
N GLY A 34 8.57 24.18 10.68
CA GLY A 34 8.20 23.46 9.45
C GLY A 34 8.26 21.92 9.50
N GLY A 35 8.59 21.33 10.64
CA GLY A 35 8.72 19.87 10.78
C GLY A 35 7.36 19.18 10.84
N VAL A 36 7.17 18.13 10.03
CA VAL A 36 5.97 17.28 10.04
C VAL A 36 6.33 15.84 10.41
N ARG A 37 5.40 15.14 11.03
CA ARG A 37 5.52 13.70 11.31
C ARG A 37 4.62 12.97 10.35
N VAL A 38 5.23 12.10 9.55
CA VAL A 38 4.54 11.24 8.58
C VAL A 38 4.36 9.88 9.22
N ILE A 39 3.11 9.42 9.33
CA ILE A 39 2.80 8.05 9.76
C ILE A 39 2.31 7.29 8.54
N TYR A 40 3.00 6.21 8.21
CA TYR A 40 2.75 5.44 7.00
C TYR A 40 2.93 3.95 7.26
N TYR A 41 2.30 3.10 6.44
CA TYR A 41 2.44 1.66 6.49
C TYR A 41 3.28 1.16 5.32
N PHE A 42 4.25 0.28 5.63
CA PHE A 42 5.07 -0.39 4.63
C PHE A 42 5.38 -1.82 5.09
N ARG A 43 4.97 -2.81 4.31
CA ARG A 43 5.18 -4.24 4.59
C ARG A 43 6.22 -4.89 3.68
N SER A 44 6.13 -4.66 2.38
CA SER A 44 7.02 -5.23 1.37
C SER A 44 6.98 -4.40 0.09
N GLU A 45 7.96 -4.57 -0.79
CA GLU A 45 8.01 -3.88 -2.09
C GLU A 45 6.89 -4.31 -3.04
N ALA A 46 6.29 -5.48 -2.79
CA ALA A 46 5.12 -5.95 -3.52
C ALA A 46 3.82 -5.23 -3.12
N MET A 47 3.83 -4.43 -2.05
CA MET A 47 2.69 -3.62 -1.63
C MET A 47 3.02 -2.13 -1.70
N PRO A 48 2.07 -1.28 -2.13
CA PRO A 48 2.28 0.15 -2.15
C PRO A 48 2.45 0.70 -0.72
N LEU A 49 3.15 1.82 -0.62
CA LEU A 49 3.26 2.57 0.63
C LEU A 49 1.95 3.30 0.91
N TYR A 50 1.40 3.12 2.11
CA TYR A 50 0.15 3.76 2.51
C TYR A 50 0.40 4.88 3.50
N LEU A 51 0.04 6.10 3.13
CA LEU A 51 0.06 7.22 4.06
C LEU A 51 -1.18 7.14 4.96
N LEU A 52 -0.98 7.03 6.27
CA LEU A 52 -2.08 6.96 7.24
C LEU A 52 -2.47 8.35 7.72
N THR A 53 -1.48 9.16 8.12
CA THR A 53 -1.73 10.51 8.62
C THR A 53 -0.46 11.37 8.63
N LEU A 54 -0.65 12.68 8.73
CA LEU A 54 0.38 13.72 8.79
C LEU A 54 0.07 14.65 9.97
N PHE A 55 1.03 14.86 10.87
CA PHE A 55 0.89 15.77 12.00
C PHE A 55 1.95 16.87 12.00
N GLY A 56 1.58 18.08 12.40
CA GLY A 56 2.54 19.13 12.73
C GLY A 56 3.41 18.77 13.94
N LYS A 57 4.55 19.45 14.09
CA LYS A 57 5.47 19.27 15.23
C LYS A 57 4.77 19.39 16.61
N HIS A 58 3.67 20.12 16.71
CA HIS A 58 2.96 20.42 17.95
C HIS A 58 1.61 19.71 18.13
N GLU A 59 1.09 19.00 17.12
CA GLU A 59 -0.29 18.49 17.16
C GLU A 59 -0.47 17.13 17.85
N GLN A 60 0.55 16.28 17.89
CA GLN A 60 0.43 15.01 18.63
C GLN A 60 1.82 14.51 19.04
N ALA A 61 2.11 14.59 20.35
CA ALA A 61 3.41 14.20 20.89
C ALA A 61 3.61 12.68 20.83
N ASN A 62 2.59 11.89 21.21
CA ASN A 62 2.63 10.42 21.20
C ASN A 62 1.20 9.87 21.01
N LEU A 63 1.04 8.90 20.09
CA LEU A 63 -0.18 8.09 20.03
C LEU A 63 -0.22 7.20 21.28
N SER A 64 -1.34 7.21 21.98
CA SER A 64 -1.60 6.30 23.09
C SER A 64 -1.52 4.84 22.63
N LYS A 65 -1.35 3.91 23.58
CA LYS A 65 -1.35 2.47 23.26
C LYS A 65 -2.69 2.03 22.66
N ALA A 66 -3.80 2.63 23.10
CA ALA A 66 -5.13 2.36 22.57
C ALA A 66 -5.26 2.80 21.11
N GLU A 67 -4.85 4.03 20.78
CA GLU A 67 -4.88 4.55 19.40
C GLU A 67 -3.97 3.74 18.47
N ARG A 68 -2.80 3.30 18.95
CA ARG A 68 -1.90 2.43 18.18
C ARG A 68 -2.53 1.08 17.85
N ASN A 69 -3.21 0.47 18.82
CA ASN A 69 -3.88 -0.82 18.62
C ASN A 69 -5.05 -0.68 17.63
N GLU A 70 -5.79 0.42 17.73
CA GLU A 70 -6.90 0.70 16.83
C GLU A 70 -6.42 0.93 15.39
N LEU A 71 -5.38 1.77 15.22
CA LEU A 71 -4.71 1.95 13.94
C LEU A 71 -4.20 0.63 13.36
N SER A 72 -3.59 -0.23 14.18
CA SER A 72 -3.11 -1.54 13.73
C SER A 72 -4.24 -2.42 13.17
N LYS A 73 -5.40 -2.44 13.84
CA LYS A 73 -6.56 -3.20 13.40
C LYS A 73 -7.12 -2.66 12.09
N GLN A 74 -7.29 -1.33 12.00
CA GLN A 74 -7.80 -0.67 10.81
C GLN A 74 -6.89 -0.90 9.61
N VAL A 75 -5.58 -0.74 9.78
CA VAL A 75 -4.59 -0.99 8.73
C VAL A 75 -4.60 -2.45 8.32
N GLN A 76 -4.69 -3.39 9.26
CA GLN A 76 -4.75 -4.81 8.95
C GLN A 76 -5.96 -5.15 8.09
N VAL A 77 -7.15 -4.66 8.46
CA VAL A 77 -8.37 -4.89 7.69
C VAL A 77 -8.26 -4.23 6.30
N GLN A 78 -7.81 -2.98 6.24
CA GLN A 78 -7.67 -2.24 4.99
C GLN A 78 -6.71 -2.94 4.02
N VAL A 79 -5.55 -3.39 4.50
CA VAL A 79 -4.56 -4.11 3.70
C VAL A 79 -5.08 -5.48 3.29
N GLN A 80 -5.73 -6.23 4.19
CA GLN A 80 -6.30 -7.55 3.85
C GLN A 80 -7.34 -7.44 2.74
N VAL A 81 -8.30 -6.51 2.86
CA VAL A 81 -9.35 -6.31 1.85
C VAL A 81 -8.74 -5.90 0.53
N GLN A 82 -7.79 -4.95 0.52
CA GLN A 82 -7.18 -4.50 -0.73
C GLN A 82 -6.37 -5.59 -1.43
N VAL A 83 -5.59 -6.37 -0.68
CA VAL A 83 -4.82 -7.48 -1.26
C VAL A 83 -5.75 -8.55 -1.81
N GLN A 84 -6.81 -8.90 -1.08
CA GLN A 84 -7.80 -9.88 -1.54
C GLN A 84 -8.47 -9.41 -2.83
N VAL A 85 -8.94 -8.17 -2.89
CA VAL A 85 -9.59 -7.62 -4.09
C VAL A 85 -8.60 -7.54 -5.25
N GLN A 86 -7.37 -7.10 -5.03
CA GLN A 86 -6.35 -7.03 -6.09
C GLN A 86 -6.03 -8.41 -6.65
N VAL A 87 -5.77 -9.40 -5.80
CA VAL A 87 -5.48 -10.76 -6.24
C VAL A 87 -6.69 -11.37 -6.95
N GLN A 88 -7.90 -11.20 -6.41
CA GLN A 88 -9.11 -11.71 -7.03
C GLN A 88 -9.34 -11.12 -8.43
N VAL A 89 -9.27 -9.79 -8.57
CA VAL A 89 -9.47 -9.13 -9.86
C VAL A 89 -8.38 -9.52 -10.85
N GLN A 90 -7.10 -9.56 -10.43
CA GLN A 90 -6.01 -9.94 -11.31
C GLN A 90 -6.13 -11.37 -11.81
N VAL A 91 -6.41 -12.32 -10.92
CA VAL A 91 -6.57 -13.74 -11.30
C VAL A 91 -7.81 -13.91 -12.18
N GLN A 92 -8.93 -13.27 -11.83
CA GLN A 92 -10.16 -13.36 -12.64
C GLN A 92 -9.94 -12.83 -14.05
N VAL A 93 -9.36 -11.64 -14.20
CA VAL A 93 -9.10 -11.04 -15.52
C VAL A 93 -8.10 -11.89 -16.32
N GLN A 94 -7.01 -12.35 -15.69
CA GLN A 94 -6.01 -13.16 -16.38
C GLN A 94 -6.59 -14.48 -16.89
N VAL A 95 -7.33 -15.21 -16.03
CA VAL A 95 -7.94 -16.49 -16.42
C VAL A 95 -9.01 -16.27 -17.49
N GLN A 96 -9.86 -15.24 -17.35
CA GLN A 96 -10.90 -14.95 -18.34
C GLN A 96 -10.30 -14.64 -19.70
N VAL A 97 -9.31 -13.75 -19.78
CA VAL A 97 -8.65 -13.37 -21.03
C VAL A 97 -7.93 -14.58 -21.64
N GLN A 98 -7.20 -15.35 -20.84
CA GLN A 98 -6.50 -16.54 -21.34
C GLN A 98 -7.46 -17.57 -21.93
N VAL A 99 -8.53 -17.91 -21.23
CA VAL A 99 -9.52 -18.87 -21.71
C VAL A 99 -10.23 -18.35 -22.97
N GLN A 100 -10.64 -17.08 -22.99
CA GLN A 100 -11.31 -16.48 -24.15
C GLN A 100 -10.41 -16.52 -25.39
N VAL A 101 -9.15 -16.09 -25.27
CA VAL A 101 -8.20 -16.09 -26.40
C VAL A 101 -7.91 -17.52 -26.86
N GLN A 102 -7.67 -18.46 -25.94
CA GLN A 102 -7.41 -19.86 -26.29
C GLN A 102 -8.58 -20.48 -27.05
N VAL A 103 -9.82 -20.28 -26.58
CA VAL A 103 -11.02 -20.81 -27.23
C VAL A 103 -11.21 -20.18 -28.62
N GLN A 104 -11.05 -18.86 -28.75
CA GLN A 104 -11.20 -18.17 -30.03
C GLN A 104 -10.19 -18.66 -31.08
N VAL A 105 -8.92 -18.79 -30.70
CA VAL A 105 -7.87 -19.29 -31.58
C VAL A 105 -8.13 -20.74 -31.99
N GLN A 106 -8.52 -21.61 -31.06
CA GLN A 106 -8.81 -23.02 -31.36
C GLN A 106 -9.98 -23.18 -32.34
N VAL A 107 -11.03 -22.37 -32.20
CA VAL A 107 -12.19 -22.39 -33.11
C VAL A 107 -11.80 -21.91 -34.51
N GLN A 108 -11.03 -20.84 -34.62
CA GLN A 108 -10.59 -20.30 -35.92
C GLN A 108 -9.64 -21.25 -36.66
N VAL A 109 -8.66 -21.83 -35.97
CA VAL A 109 -7.73 -22.81 -36.55
C VAL A 109 -8.48 -24.04 -37.05
N ARG A 110 -9.41 -24.60 -36.25
CA ARG A 110 -10.23 -25.74 -36.66
C ARG A 110 -11.12 -25.44 -37.87
N ALA A 111 -11.62 -24.22 -38.01
CA ALA A 111 -12.44 -23.80 -39.14
C ALA A 111 -11.63 -23.62 -40.44
N TRP A 112 -10.34 -23.27 -40.34
CA TRP A 112 -9.44 -23.16 -41.49
C TRP A 112 -9.00 -24.52 -42.03
N ILE A 113 -8.68 -25.48 -41.16
CA ILE A 113 -8.21 -26.83 -41.55
C ILE A 113 -9.28 -27.64 -42.31
N LYS A 114 -10.58 -27.36 -42.09
CA LYS A 114 -11.70 -28.10 -42.70
C LYS A 114 -12.16 -27.55 -44.05
N ARG A 115 -11.51 -26.52 -44.59
CA ARG A 115 -11.87 -25.83 -45.83
C ARG A 115 -10.81 -26.08 -46.89
#